data_AF-A0A928CCL6-F1
#
_entry.id   AF-A0A928CCL6-F1
#
_cell.length_a   1.000
_cell.length_b   1.000
_cell.length_c   1.000
_cell.angle_alpha   90.00
_cell.angle_beta   90.00
_cell.angle_gamma   90.00
#
_symmetry.space_group_name_H-M   'P 1'
#
loop_
_entity.id
_entity.type
_entity.pdbx_description
1 polymer ?
#
loop_
_entity_poly.entity_id
_entity_poly.type
_entity_poly.pdbx_seq_one_letter_code
_entity_poly.pdbx_strand_id
1 'polypeptide(L)'
;MNLTEIEKVLLEQQDELEALDSEVLIHRQEEDLINLNSKLAQVVIGVRRSGKSTLCFNALRKAGVHYAYVNFDDERLINLETNDLDNVLQTLYKIYGKFDYLFLDEIQNIDGWPLFVNRLLRQKIHILITGSNSKLLSSELASHLTGRHHKIELYPFSFKDWCVMKELDYTRLTTKNRGLISKAYDEYFRQGGFPELINSEENHKEYINTLTDNIISQDISRRYKIRNIDVLKKLTHHILNETPTIIVKESLLNTIGIKSERTLGNYLLYLNQTYLISTINKYSAKSRERTRGEKSYAIDV
;
A
#
# COMPACT_ATOMS: atom_id res chain seq x y z
N MET A 1 16.78 19.91 6.92
CA MET A 1 17.03 19.20 8.21
C MET A 1 18.54 19.10 8.48
N ASN A 2 19.02 18.94 9.73
CA ASN A 2 20.46 18.78 9.96
C ASN A 2 20.93 17.36 9.58
N LEU A 3 22.10 17.21 8.95
CA LEU A 3 22.69 15.92 8.56
C LEU A 3 22.82 14.95 9.75
N THR A 4 23.17 15.46 10.93
CA THR A 4 23.30 14.64 12.15
C THR A 4 21.96 14.04 12.60
N GLU A 5 20.85 14.75 12.39
CA GLU A 5 19.52 14.23 12.72
C GLU A 5 19.10 13.14 11.74
N ILE A 6 19.31 13.37 10.43
CA ILE A 6 19.06 12.36 9.39
C ILE A 6 19.89 11.11 9.65
N GLU A 7 21.18 11.25 9.98
CA GLU A 7 22.06 10.14 10.30
C GLU A 7 21.57 9.30 11.47
N LYS A 8 21.15 9.95 12.55
CA LYS A 8 20.59 9.24 13.71
C LYS A 8 19.36 8.43 13.31
N VAL A 9 18.42 9.04 12.57
CA VAL A 9 17.20 8.36 12.12
C VAL A 9 17.52 7.16 11.23
N LEU A 10 18.41 7.32 10.25
CA LEU A 10 18.74 6.24 9.32
C LEU A 10 19.53 5.10 9.97
N LEU A 11 20.35 5.38 10.98
CA LEU A 11 21.01 4.32 11.77
C LEU A 11 19.98 3.52 12.58
N GLU A 12 19.04 4.18 13.24
CA GLU A 12 17.97 3.49 13.98
C GLU A 12 17.09 2.65 13.03
N GLN A 13 16.78 3.15 11.83
CA GLN A 13 16.07 2.38 10.80
C GLN A 13 16.88 1.17 10.30
N GLN A 14 18.22 1.27 10.26
CA GLN A 14 19.08 0.13 9.94
C GLN A 14 19.00 -0.94 11.03
N ASP A 15 19.09 -0.54 12.31
CA ASP A 15 19.00 -1.46 13.44
C ASP A 15 17.65 -2.21 13.45
N GLU A 16 16.54 -1.49 13.17
CA GLU A 16 15.20 -2.09 13.03
C GLU A 16 15.14 -3.11 11.89
N LEU A 17 15.76 -2.79 10.75
CA LEU A 17 15.81 -3.69 9.60
C LEU A 17 16.61 -4.96 9.89
N GLU A 18 17.75 -4.84 10.58
CA GLU A 18 18.58 -5.98 10.96
C GLU A 18 17.87 -6.90 11.97
N ALA A 19 17.00 -6.35 12.82
CA ALA A 19 16.17 -7.16 13.72
C ALA A 19 15.17 -8.06 12.94
N LEU A 20 14.61 -7.56 11.84
CA LEU A 20 13.65 -8.30 10.99
C LEU A 20 14.28 -9.51 10.29
N ASP A 21 15.61 -9.53 10.08
CA ASP A 21 16.29 -10.67 9.45
C ASP A 21 16.15 -11.96 10.26
N SER A 22 15.88 -11.85 11.56
CA SER A 22 15.66 -12.99 12.45
C SER A 22 14.25 -13.59 12.37
N GLU A 23 13.30 -12.88 11.74
CA GLU A 23 11.91 -13.32 11.66
C GLU A 23 11.64 -14.26 10.47
N VAL A 24 10.72 -15.21 10.68
CA VAL A 24 10.20 -16.07 9.60
C VAL A 24 9.08 -15.33 8.89
N LEU A 25 9.41 -14.72 7.76
CA LEU A 25 8.47 -13.99 6.93
C LEU A 25 7.77 -14.93 5.95
N ILE A 26 6.50 -14.63 5.67
CA ILE A 26 5.64 -15.46 4.83
C ILE A 26 5.90 -15.11 3.37
N HIS A 27 6.27 -16.12 2.59
CA HIS A 27 6.50 -15.95 1.16
C HIS A 27 5.19 -15.67 0.42
N ARG A 28 5.20 -14.65 -0.43
CA ARG A 28 4.08 -14.29 -1.29
C ARG A 28 4.45 -14.42 -2.77
N GLN A 29 3.48 -14.80 -3.60
CA GLN A 29 3.71 -14.99 -5.04
C GLN A 29 4.11 -13.68 -5.74
N GLU A 30 3.65 -12.54 -5.22
CA GLU A 30 3.96 -11.21 -5.72
C GLU A 30 5.46 -10.87 -5.62
N GLU A 31 6.24 -11.57 -4.79
CA GLU A 31 7.69 -11.41 -4.74
C GLU A 31 8.34 -11.72 -6.10
N ASP A 32 7.83 -12.72 -6.82
CA ASP A 32 8.35 -13.11 -8.13
C ASP A 32 8.03 -12.08 -9.23
N LEU A 33 7.14 -11.12 -8.96
CA LEU A 33 6.86 -9.98 -9.85
C LEU A 33 7.94 -8.89 -9.73
N ILE A 34 8.73 -8.88 -8.65
CA ILE A 34 9.79 -7.91 -8.43
C ILE A 34 11.02 -8.31 -9.26
N ASN A 35 11.26 -7.58 -10.34
CA ASN A 35 12.46 -7.79 -11.16
C ASN A 35 13.59 -6.84 -10.70
N LEU A 36 14.42 -7.31 -9.78
CA LEU A 36 15.56 -6.55 -9.24
C LEU A 36 16.62 -6.22 -10.29
N ASN A 37 16.73 -7.00 -11.38
CA ASN A 37 17.67 -6.72 -12.47
C ASN A 37 17.14 -5.70 -13.49
N SER A 38 15.90 -5.25 -13.32
CA SER A 38 15.28 -4.28 -14.22
C SER A 38 15.95 -2.91 -14.10
N LYS A 39 15.97 -2.17 -15.22
CA LYS A 39 16.31 -0.74 -15.26
C LYS A 39 15.14 0.16 -14.86
N LEU A 40 13.95 -0.42 -14.68
CA LEU A 40 12.75 0.27 -14.22
C LEU A 40 12.70 0.24 -12.70
N ALA A 41 12.27 1.33 -12.08
CA ALA A 41 11.93 1.30 -10.65
C ALA A 41 10.83 0.26 -10.42
N GLN A 42 11.04 -0.65 -9.48
CA GLN A 42 10.03 -1.61 -9.05
C GLN A 42 9.18 -0.92 -7.99
N VAL A 43 7.87 -0.78 -8.22
CA VAL A 43 7.00 0.04 -7.37
C VAL A 43 5.84 -0.79 -6.85
N VAL A 44 5.87 -1.12 -5.56
CA VAL A 44 4.87 -1.94 -4.86
C VAL A 44 3.87 -1.03 -4.15
N ILE A 45 2.61 -1.06 -4.58
CA ILE A 45 1.55 -0.23 -4.00
C ILE A 45 0.39 -1.07 -3.50
N GLY A 46 -0.34 -0.57 -2.52
CA GLY A 46 -1.45 -1.31 -1.93
C GLY A 46 -1.91 -0.68 -0.63
N VAL A 47 -2.96 -1.25 -0.02
CA VAL A 47 -3.52 -0.74 1.24
C VAL A 47 -2.47 -0.70 2.37
N ARG A 48 -2.64 0.21 3.32
CA ARG A 48 -1.82 0.25 4.54
C ARG A 48 -1.93 -1.12 5.25
N ARG A 49 -0.80 -1.61 5.78
CA ARG A 49 -0.68 -2.92 6.45
C ARG A 49 -0.91 -4.17 5.58
N SER A 50 -0.84 -4.09 4.25
CA SER A 50 -0.86 -5.31 3.39
C SER A 50 0.47 -6.07 3.31
N GLY A 51 1.53 -5.63 3.99
CA GLY A 51 2.85 -6.26 3.96
C GLY A 51 3.76 -5.85 2.79
N LYS A 52 3.61 -4.62 2.28
CA LYS A 52 4.41 -4.11 1.14
C LYS A 52 5.91 -4.09 1.42
N SER A 53 6.32 -3.55 2.57
CA SER A 53 7.72 -3.47 2.98
C SER A 53 8.28 -4.88 3.20
N THR A 54 7.53 -5.74 3.88
CA THR A 54 7.84 -7.17 4.06
C THR A 54 8.06 -7.90 2.74
N LEU A 55 7.19 -7.69 1.73
CA LEU A 55 7.35 -8.25 0.39
C LEU A 55 8.69 -7.82 -0.25
N CYS A 56 9.02 -6.54 -0.11
CA CYS A 56 10.24 -5.95 -0.66
C CYS A 56 11.50 -6.49 0.03
N PHE A 57 11.48 -6.58 1.36
CA PHE A 57 12.57 -7.17 2.14
C PHE A 57 12.80 -8.63 1.76
N ASN A 58 11.74 -9.44 1.66
CA ASN A 58 11.86 -10.83 1.23
C ASN A 58 12.50 -10.96 -0.16
N ALA A 59 12.09 -10.14 -1.12
CA ALA A 59 12.65 -10.17 -2.47
C ALA A 59 14.15 -9.79 -2.49
N LEU A 60 14.53 -8.75 -1.76
CA LEU A 60 15.94 -8.30 -1.65
C LEU A 60 16.80 -9.34 -0.93
N ARG A 61 16.31 -9.89 0.19
CA ARG A 61 16.97 -10.93 0.97
C ARG A 61 17.16 -12.22 0.19
N LYS A 62 16.11 -12.69 -0.49
CA LYS A 62 16.13 -13.88 -1.37
C LYS A 62 17.15 -13.73 -2.51
N ALA A 63 17.32 -12.51 -3.02
CA ALA A 63 18.32 -12.21 -4.04
C ALA A 63 19.75 -12.07 -3.48
N GLY A 64 19.91 -11.91 -2.17
CA GLY A 64 21.22 -11.77 -1.52
C GLY A 64 21.99 -10.52 -1.97
N VAL A 65 21.27 -9.46 -2.34
CA VAL A 65 21.86 -8.21 -2.85
C VAL A 65 22.18 -7.24 -1.70
N HIS A 66 23.24 -6.45 -1.87
CA HIS A 66 23.55 -5.37 -0.95
C HIS A 66 22.74 -4.12 -1.30
N TYR A 67 21.92 -3.63 -0.37
CA TYR A 67 21.03 -2.48 -0.57
C TYR A 67 21.10 -1.49 0.59
N ALA A 68 20.82 -0.23 0.29
CA ALA A 68 20.50 0.78 1.30
C ALA A 68 18.97 0.91 1.46
N TYR A 69 18.54 1.33 2.65
CA TYR A 69 17.12 1.43 3.01
C TYR A 69 16.82 2.76 3.70
N VAL A 70 15.64 3.31 3.43
CA VAL A 70 15.08 4.43 4.17
C VAL A 70 13.56 4.34 4.16
N ASN A 71 12.95 4.52 5.32
CA ASN A 71 11.51 4.70 5.48
C ASN A 71 11.19 6.18 5.71
N PHE A 72 10.32 6.72 4.86
CA PHE A 72 9.87 8.10 4.94
C PHE A 72 8.59 8.30 5.76
N ASP A 73 7.93 7.22 6.22
CA ASP A 73 6.83 7.28 7.20
C ASP A 73 7.37 7.31 8.64
N ASP A 74 8.31 8.21 8.90
CA ASP A 74 8.91 8.48 10.21
C ASP A 74 8.54 9.90 10.64
N GLU A 75 8.04 10.07 11.87
CA GLU A 75 7.55 11.38 12.35
C GLU A 75 8.65 12.44 12.39
N ARG A 76 9.91 12.03 12.52
CA ARG A 76 11.07 12.91 12.54
C ARG A 76 11.39 13.41 11.13
N LEU A 77 11.03 12.64 10.10
CA LEU A 77 11.25 12.97 8.69
C LEU A 77 10.08 13.73 8.03
N ILE A 78 9.01 14.05 8.78
CA ILE A 78 7.80 14.73 8.26
C ILE A 78 8.10 16.04 7.50
N ASN A 79 9.14 16.78 7.91
CA ASN A 79 9.49 18.08 7.35
C ASN A 79 10.59 17.99 6.27
N LEU A 80 10.94 16.80 5.79
CA LEU A 80 11.88 16.67 4.67
C LEU A 80 11.29 17.27 3.40
N GLU A 81 12.08 18.12 2.75
CA GLU A 81 11.75 18.68 1.44
C GLU A 81 12.60 18.02 0.35
N THR A 82 12.28 18.29 -0.92
CA THR A 82 13.02 17.75 -2.08
C THR A 82 14.53 18.00 -2.00
N ASN A 83 14.94 19.16 -1.46
CA ASN A 83 16.34 19.55 -1.33
C ASN A 83 17.09 18.76 -0.25
N ASP A 84 16.38 18.16 0.71
CA ASP A 84 16.99 17.31 1.74
C ASP A 84 17.28 15.88 1.22
N LEU A 85 16.73 15.46 0.07
CA LEU A 85 16.95 14.11 -0.49
C LEU A 85 18.42 13.84 -0.82
N ASP A 86 19.20 14.88 -1.14
CA ASP A 86 20.65 14.75 -1.33
C ASP A 86 21.38 14.50 -0.01
N ASN A 87 20.91 15.10 1.08
CA ASN A 87 21.43 14.84 2.43
C ASN A 87 21.09 13.41 2.86
N VAL A 88 19.87 12.94 2.59
CA VAL A 88 19.47 11.53 2.84
C VAL A 88 20.38 10.58 2.05
N LEU A 89 20.58 10.83 0.76
CA LEU A 89 21.45 9.99 -0.09
C LEU A 89 22.90 9.97 0.41
N GLN A 90 23.44 11.13 0.79
CA GLN A 90 24.78 11.24 1.36
C GLN A 90 24.90 10.39 2.65
N THR A 91 23.91 10.48 3.53
CA THR A 91 23.89 9.71 4.77
C THR A 91 23.75 8.21 4.52
N LEU A 92 22.94 7.81 3.55
CA LEU A 92 22.84 6.39 3.14
C LEU A 92 24.19 5.85 2.67
N TYR A 93 24.95 6.60 1.87
CA TYR A 93 26.32 6.20 1.49
C TYR A 93 27.29 6.16 2.68
N LYS A 94 27.08 7.01 3.69
CA LYS A 94 27.90 6.98 4.92
C LYS A 94 27.64 5.71 5.75
N ILE A 95 26.38 5.31 5.87
CA ILE A 95 25.93 4.19 6.69
C ILE A 95 26.18 2.85 5.98
N TYR A 96 25.65 2.70 4.77
CA TYR A 96 25.67 1.44 4.03
C TYR A 96 26.92 1.28 3.13
N GLY A 97 27.73 2.33 2.97
CA GLY A 97 28.82 2.32 2.00
C GLY A 97 28.29 2.28 0.55
N LYS A 98 29.04 1.67 -0.36
CA LYS A 98 28.63 1.58 -1.77
C LYS A 98 27.54 0.50 -1.94
N PHE A 99 26.38 0.90 -2.45
CA PHE A 99 25.28 0.01 -2.80
C PHE A 99 24.86 0.19 -4.27
N ASP A 100 24.33 -0.87 -4.86
CA ASP A 100 23.75 -0.86 -6.21
C ASP A 100 22.21 -0.89 -6.18
N TYR A 101 21.63 -1.17 -5.00
CA TYR A 101 20.19 -1.25 -4.76
C TYR A 101 19.78 -0.26 -3.67
N LEU A 102 18.64 0.41 -3.86
CA LEU A 102 18.07 1.32 -2.89
C LEU A 102 16.58 1.06 -2.73
N PHE A 103 16.16 0.79 -1.50
CA PHE A 103 14.77 0.62 -1.12
C PHE A 103 14.25 1.89 -0.44
N LEU A 104 13.26 2.53 -1.06
CA LEU A 104 12.61 3.76 -0.60
C LEU A 104 11.19 3.43 -0.11
N ASP A 105 10.99 3.38 1.20
CA ASP A 105 9.69 3.02 1.80
C ASP A 105 8.82 4.26 2.07
N GLU A 106 7.56 4.21 1.64
CA GLU A 106 6.55 5.28 1.78
C GLU A 106 7.01 6.69 1.31
N ILE A 107 7.86 6.78 0.28
CA ILE A 107 8.46 8.04 -0.23
C ILE A 107 7.44 9.09 -0.75
N GLN A 108 6.19 8.70 -1.02
CA GLN A 108 5.21 9.54 -1.71
C GLN A 108 4.81 10.84 -0.99
N ASN A 109 5.23 11.03 0.27
CA ASN A 109 4.95 12.25 1.02
C ASN A 109 5.93 13.39 0.69
N ILE A 110 7.05 13.11 0.01
CA ILE A 110 8.06 14.12 -0.33
C ILE A 110 7.82 14.64 -1.75
N ASP A 111 7.53 15.93 -1.87
CA ASP A 111 7.36 16.54 -3.19
C ASP A 111 8.62 16.37 -4.07
N GLY A 112 8.44 16.17 -5.38
CA GLY A 112 9.56 16.05 -6.33
C GLY A 112 10.35 14.74 -6.27
N TRP A 113 9.99 13.78 -5.39
CA TRP A 113 10.63 12.46 -5.33
C TRP A 113 10.78 11.71 -6.68
N PRO A 114 9.87 11.83 -7.67
CA PRO A 114 10.04 11.13 -8.95
C PRO A 114 11.28 11.58 -9.73
N LEU A 115 11.65 12.86 -9.63
CA LEU A 115 12.85 13.40 -10.27
C LEU A 115 14.12 12.86 -9.61
N PHE A 116 14.09 12.74 -8.29
CA PHE A 116 15.15 12.12 -7.50
C PHE A 116 15.36 10.66 -7.93
N VAL A 117 14.30 9.85 -7.93
CA VAL A 117 14.36 8.45 -8.39
C VAL A 117 14.85 8.35 -9.82
N ASN A 118 14.35 9.19 -10.73
CA ASN A 118 14.78 9.19 -12.13
C ASN A 118 16.28 9.54 -12.27
N ARG A 119 16.83 10.40 -11.41
CA ARG A 119 18.28 10.67 -11.36
C ARG A 119 19.06 9.42 -10.94
N LEU A 120 18.61 8.71 -9.90
CA LEU A 120 19.26 7.48 -9.43
C LEU A 120 19.22 6.35 -10.46
N LEU A 121 18.09 6.17 -11.15
CA LEU A 121 17.98 5.21 -12.26
C LEU A 121 18.99 5.51 -13.38
N ARG A 122 19.25 6.79 -13.71
CA ARG A 122 20.29 7.16 -14.69
C ARG A 122 21.70 6.85 -14.20
N GLN A 123 21.92 6.85 -12.89
CA GLN A 123 23.17 6.43 -12.25
C GLN A 123 23.28 4.90 -12.14
N LYS A 124 22.32 4.14 -12.70
CA LYS A 124 22.25 2.67 -12.69
C LYS A 124 22.04 2.05 -11.31
N ILE A 125 21.47 2.81 -10.38
CA ILE A 125 20.99 2.25 -9.11
C ILE A 125 19.66 1.55 -9.38
N HIS A 126 19.52 0.32 -8.89
CA HIS A 126 18.27 -0.43 -8.90
C HIS A 126 17.36 0.09 -7.77
N ILE A 127 16.16 0.52 -8.12
CA ILE A 127 15.25 1.17 -7.18
C ILE A 127 14.05 0.28 -6.90
N LEU A 128 13.79 0.05 -5.62
CA LEU A 128 12.56 -0.54 -5.10
C LEU A 128 11.82 0.53 -4.29
N ILE A 129 10.51 0.65 -4.51
CA ILE A 129 9.67 1.67 -3.87
C ILE A 129 8.41 1.02 -3.37
N THR A 130 7.94 1.45 -2.21
CA THR A 130 6.60 1.13 -1.70
C THR A 130 5.78 2.40 -1.50
N GLY A 131 4.46 2.23 -1.48
CA GLY A 131 3.58 3.26 -0.97
C GLY A 131 2.13 2.81 -0.78
N SER A 132 1.51 3.34 0.27
CA SER A 132 0.15 3.02 0.69
C SER A 132 -0.97 3.59 -0.22
N ASN A 133 -0.61 4.37 -1.24
CA ASN A 133 -1.58 5.09 -2.07
C ASN A 133 -1.29 4.91 -3.57
N SER A 134 -2.31 4.53 -4.35
CA SER A 134 -2.19 4.35 -5.80
C SER A 134 -1.90 5.64 -6.56
N LYS A 135 -2.15 6.80 -5.94
CA LYS A 135 -1.77 8.11 -6.46
C LYS A 135 -0.26 8.28 -6.61
N LEU A 136 0.56 7.47 -5.93
CA LEU A 136 2.02 7.40 -6.10
C LEU A 136 2.43 7.32 -7.58
N LEU A 137 1.60 6.70 -8.44
CA LEU A 137 1.83 6.57 -9.88
C LEU A 137 0.75 7.25 -10.76
N SER A 138 -0.06 8.15 -10.20
CA SER A 138 -1.08 8.88 -10.97
C SER A 138 -0.49 9.90 -11.95
N SER A 139 -1.31 10.37 -12.91
CA SER A 139 -0.93 11.10 -14.13
C SER A 139 0.05 12.27 -14.00
N GLU A 140 0.13 12.93 -12.85
CA GLU A 140 1.04 14.06 -12.61
C GLU A 140 2.46 13.58 -12.24
N LEU A 141 2.58 12.60 -11.34
CA LEU A 141 3.86 11.95 -10.96
C LEU A 141 4.35 10.98 -12.05
N ALA A 142 3.40 10.37 -12.78
CA ALA A 142 3.68 9.55 -13.94
C ALA A 142 4.53 10.30 -14.95
N SER A 143 4.34 11.62 -15.16
CA SER A 143 5.09 12.41 -16.15
C SER A 143 6.62 12.22 -16.06
N HIS A 144 7.19 12.23 -14.85
CA HIS A 144 8.63 12.13 -14.61
C HIS A 144 9.17 10.69 -14.57
N LEU A 145 8.32 9.71 -14.27
CA LEU A 145 8.64 8.28 -14.26
C LEU A 145 7.96 7.51 -15.41
N THR A 146 7.47 8.20 -16.45
CA THR A 146 6.64 7.62 -17.51
C THR A 146 7.41 6.50 -18.21
N GLY A 147 6.92 5.27 -18.10
CA GLY A 147 7.58 4.08 -18.66
C GLY A 147 8.92 3.70 -18.02
N ARG A 148 9.32 4.34 -16.91
CA ARG A 148 10.54 4.05 -16.13
C ARG A 148 10.25 3.34 -14.81
N HIS A 149 9.06 2.78 -14.67
CA HIS A 149 8.65 2.02 -13.50
C HIS A 149 7.86 0.77 -13.92
N HIS A 150 7.89 -0.23 -13.05
CA HIS A 150 7.05 -1.42 -13.10
C HIS A 150 6.19 -1.43 -11.85
N LYS A 151 4.88 -1.32 -12.04
CA LYS A 151 3.89 -1.25 -10.96
C LYS A 151 3.47 -2.66 -10.54
N ILE A 152 3.51 -2.92 -9.25
CA ILE A 152 3.08 -4.16 -8.61
C ILE A 152 2.02 -3.78 -7.58
N GLU A 153 0.81 -4.33 -7.70
CA GLU A 153 -0.26 -4.10 -6.73
C GLU A 153 -0.29 -5.24 -5.72
N LEU A 154 -0.27 -4.88 -4.44
CA LEU A 154 -0.30 -5.81 -3.31
C LEU A 154 -1.58 -5.62 -2.51
N TYR A 155 -2.43 -6.65 -2.57
CA TYR A 155 -3.63 -6.74 -1.74
C TYR A 155 -3.30 -7.44 -0.41
N PRO A 156 -4.21 -7.39 0.59
CA PRO A 156 -4.14 -8.30 1.72
C PRO A 156 -4.06 -9.76 1.27
N PHE A 157 -3.75 -10.67 2.20
CA PHE A 157 -3.61 -12.08 1.88
C PHE A 157 -4.86 -12.62 1.19
N SER A 158 -4.63 -13.32 0.09
CA SER A 158 -5.66 -14.10 -0.57
C SER A 158 -6.01 -15.32 0.28
N PHE A 159 -7.15 -15.93 -0.01
CA PHE A 159 -7.49 -17.22 0.60
C PHE A 159 -6.43 -18.31 0.33
N LYS A 160 -5.71 -18.21 -0.80
CA LYS A 160 -4.62 -19.12 -1.11
C LYS A 160 -3.44 -18.92 -0.14
N ASP A 161 -3.06 -17.68 0.12
CA ASP A 161 -2.01 -17.35 1.09
C ASP A 161 -2.43 -17.84 2.49
N TRP A 162 -3.70 -17.64 2.86
CA TRP A 162 -4.26 -18.18 4.09
C TRP A 162 -4.09 -19.70 4.20
N CYS A 163 -4.40 -20.46 3.14
CA CYS A 163 -4.20 -21.90 3.13
C CYS A 163 -2.72 -22.28 3.26
N VAL A 164 -1.81 -21.58 2.56
CA VAL A 164 -0.36 -21.83 2.66
C VAL A 164 0.10 -21.62 4.10
N MET A 165 -0.35 -20.55 4.75
CA MET A 165 0.00 -20.22 6.12
C MET A 165 -0.53 -21.20 7.16
N LYS A 166 -1.75 -21.71 6.95
CA LYS A 166 -2.35 -22.75 7.80
C LYS A 166 -1.83 -24.17 7.47
N GLU A 167 -0.83 -24.28 6.60
CA GLU A 167 -0.25 -25.54 6.13
C GLU A 167 -1.30 -26.50 5.55
N LEU A 168 -2.33 -25.94 4.91
CA LEU A 168 -3.44 -26.70 4.33
C LEU A 168 -3.13 -27.10 2.90
N ASP A 169 -3.22 -28.39 2.61
CA ASP A 169 -3.21 -28.90 1.24
C ASP A 169 -4.55 -28.62 0.55
N TYR A 170 -4.61 -27.48 -0.14
CA TYR A 170 -5.76 -27.07 -0.96
C TYR A 170 -5.75 -27.67 -2.38
N THR A 171 -4.74 -28.46 -2.75
CA THR A 171 -4.62 -29.04 -4.09
C THR A 171 -5.31 -30.40 -4.21
N ARG A 172 -5.36 -31.18 -3.12
CA ARG A 172 -5.99 -32.49 -3.09
C ARG A 172 -7.40 -32.39 -2.49
N LEU A 173 -8.44 -32.47 -3.31
CA LEU A 173 -9.84 -32.31 -2.89
C LEU A 173 -10.47 -33.60 -2.30
N THR A 174 -9.78 -34.25 -1.37
CA THR A 174 -10.34 -35.38 -0.60
C THR A 174 -11.49 -34.90 0.29
N THR A 175 -12.36 -35.80 0.76
CA THR A 175 -13.45 -35.44 1.71
C THR A 175 -12.92 -34.72 2.94
N LYS A 176 -11.78 -35.19 3.49
CA LYS A 176 -11.09 -34.54 4.62
C LYS A 176 -10.64 -33.11 4.27
N ASN A 177 -9.91 -32.96 3.18
CA ASN A 177 -9.35 -31.66 2.78
C ASN A 177 -10.45 -30.67 2.42
N ARG A 178 -11.53 -31.11 1.75
CA ARG A 178 -12.70 -30.26 1.48
C ARG A 178 -13.32 -29.70 2.77
N GLY A 179 -13.45 -30.53 3.81
CA GLY A 179 -13.93 -30.08 5.12
C GLY A 179 -12.99 -29.05 5.78
N LEU A 180 -11.68 -29.30 5.75
CA LEU A 180 -10.67 -28.38 6.30
C LEU A 180 -10.61 -27.04 5.54
N ILE A 181 -10.64 -27.09 4.21
CA ILE A 181 -10.66 -25.90 3.34
C ILE A 181 -11.94 -25.11 3.58
N SER A 182 -13.10 -25.77 3.69
CA SER A 182 -14.37 -25.09 3.98
C SER A 182 -14.32 -24.37 5.33
N LYS A 183 -13.81 -25.02 6.36
CA LYS A 183 -13.61 -24.39 7.68
C LYS A 183 -12.67 -23.19 7.60
N ALA A 184 -11.54 -23.34 6.91
CA ALA A 184 -10.58 -22.25 6.73
C ALA A 184 -11.18 -21.08 5.95
N TYR A 185 -12.05 -21.35 4.98
CA TYR A 185 -12.76 -20.32 4.22
C TYR A 185 -13.73 -19.55 5.11
N ASP A 186 -14.49 -20.23 5.98
CA ASP A 186 -15.38 -19.58 6.94
C ASP A 186 -14.62 -18.72 7.97
N GLU A 187 -13.39 -19.11 8.32
CA GLU A 187 -12.49 -18.32 9.16
C GLU A 187 -11.98 -17.09 8.40
N TYR A 188 -11.38 -17.28 7.23
CA TYR A 188 -10.89 -16.20 6.36
C TYR A 188 -11.97 -15.16 6.07
N PHE A 189 -13.18 -15.60 5.71
CA PHE A 189 -14.29 -14.71 5.38
C PHE A 189 -14.76 -13.85 6.57
N ARG A 190 -14.54 -14.32 7.81
CA ARG A 190 -14.89 -13.57 9.02
C ARG A 190 -13.75 -12.71 9.56
N GLN A 191 -12.51 -13.12 9.32
CA GLN A 191 -11.32 -12.47 9.88
C GLN A 191 -10.69 -11.46 8.92
N GLY A 192 -10.87 -11.63 7.61
CA GLY A 192 -10.19 -10.83 6.60
C GLY A 192 -8.79 -11.37 6.26
N GLY A 193 -8.17 -10.76 5.25
CA GLY A 193 -6.85 -11.11 4.74
C GLY A 193 -5.71 -10.25 5.26
N PHE A 194 -5.93 -9.26 6.12
CA PHE A 194 -4.83 -8.45 6.64
C PHE A 194 -3.82 -9.31 7.42
N PRO A 195 -2.50 -9.22 7.12
CA PRO A 195 -1.47 -10.04 7.76
C PRO A 195 -1.50 -10.03 9.30
N GLU A 196 -1.71 -8.86 9.91
CA GLU A 196 -1.70 -8.70 11.37
C GLU A 196 -2.88 -9.40 12.08
N LEU A 197 -3.99 -9.68 11.38
CA LEU A 197 -5.18 -10.30 11.96
C LEU A 197 -5.01 -11.81 12.23
N ILE A 198 -4.05 -12.44 11.55
CA ILE A 198 -3.95 -13.91 11.51
C ILE A 198 -3.49 -14.49 12.86
N ASN A 199 -2.63 -13.77 13.57
CA ASN A 199 -2.06 -14.21 14.84
C ASN A 199 -2.69 -13.52 16.06
N SER A 200 -3.68 -12.64 15.84
CA SER A 200 -4.31 -11.90 16.92
C SER A 200 -5.46 -12.71 17.53
N GLU A 201 -5.43 -12.94 18.84
CA GLU A 201 -6.63 -13.30 19.63
C GLU A 201 -7.57 -12.08 19.81
N GLU A 202 -7.18 -10.93 19.27
CA GLU A 202 -7.83 -9.64 19.45
C GLU A 202 -9.20 -9.52 18.79
N ASN A 203 -9.93 -8.50 19.23
CA ASN A 203 -11.19 -8.09 18.64
C ASN A 203 -10.95 -7.55 17.21
N HIS A 204 -11.08 -8.42 16.22
CA HIS A 204 -10.80 -8.13 14.79
C HIS A 204 -11.50 -6.84 14.31
N LYS A 205 -12.70 -6.57 14.82
CA LYS A 205 -13.46 -5.35 14.50
C LYS A 205 -12.75 -4.08 14.94
N GLU A 206 -12.14 -4.10 16.13
CA GLU A 206 -11.42 -2.96 16.67
C GLU A 206 -10.16 -2.66 15.87
N TYR A 207 -9.43 -3.71 15.46
CA TYR A 207 -8.31 -3.60 14.55
C TYR A 207 -8.71 -2.96 13.21
N ILE A 208 -9.75 -3.49 12.55
CA ILE A 208 -10.21 -2.98 11.25
C ILE A 208 -10.70 -1.54 11.35
N ASN A 209 -11.43 -1.21 12.43
CA ASN A 209 -11.89 0.17 12.68
C ASN A 209 -10.69 1.11 12.86
N THR A 210 -9.69 0.70 13.64
CA THR A 210 -8.47 1.49 13.87
C THR A 210 -7.69 1.69 12.58
N LEU A 211 -7.52 0.63 11.78
CA LEU A 211 -6.86 0.72 10.48
C LEU A 211 -7.61 1.66 9.53
N THR A 212 -8.93 1.54 9.47
CA THR A 212 -9.79 2.40 8.65
C THR A 212 -9.67 3.87 9.07
N ASP A 213 -9.75 4.14 10.37
CA ASP A 213 -9.60 5.49 10.92
C ASP A 213 -8.21 6.09 10.67
N ASN A 214 -7.16 5.27 10.75
CA ASN A 214 -5.80 5.68 10.43
C ASN A 214 -5.64 6.02 8.96
N ILE A 215 -6.19 5.22 8.04
CA ILE A 215 -6.17 5.52 6.60
C ILE A 215 -6.93 6.82 6.32
N ILE A 216 -8.11 7.01 6.92
CA ILE A 216 -8.90 8.23 6.75
C ILE A 216 -8.15 9.46 7.26
N SER A 217 -7.53 9.37 8.43
CA SER A 217 -6.86 10.52 9.05
C SER A 217 -5.51 10.84 8.42
N GLN A 218 -4.61 9.85 8.31
CA GLN A 218 -3.24 10.02 7.84
C GLN A 218 -3.14 10.06 6.31
N ASP A 219 -3.76 9.09 5.63
CA ASP A 219 -3.51 8.88 4.20
C ASP A 219 -4.42 9.74 3.32
N ILE A 220 -5.59 10.14 3.83
CA ILE A 220 -6.58 10.95 3.13
C ILE A 220 -6.64 12.38 3.70
N SER A 221 -7.07 12.54 4.95
CA SER A 221 -7.41 13.85 5.50
C SER A 221 -6.22 14.80 5.53
N ARG A 222 -5.09 14.35 6.11
CA ARG A 222 -3.84 15.13 6.19
C ARG A 222 -3.32 15.49 4.80
N ARG A 223 -3.30 14.53 3.87
CA ARG A 223 -2.80 14.70 2.50
C ARG A 223 -3.63 15.68 1.67
N TYR A 224 -4.96 15.57 1.74
CA TYR A 224 -5.89 16.40 0.95
C TYR A 224 -6.39 17.63 1.70
N LYS A 225 -5.89 17.89 2.92
CA LYS A 225 -6.27 19.01 3.80
C LYS A 225 -7.80 19.11 3.96
N ILE A 226 -8.44 17.97 4.23
CA ILE A 226 -9.89 17.88 4.32
C ILE A 226 -10.38 18.55 5.59
N ARG A 227 -11.28 19.53 5.43
CA ARG A 227 -11.84 20.29 6.57
C ARG A 227 -12.87 19.51 7.38
N ASN A 228 -13.72 18.74 6.72
CA ASN A 228 -14.80 18.00 7.36
C ASN A 228 -14.53 16.49 7.27
N ILE A 229 -13.76 16.01 8.24
CA ILE A 229 -13.35 14.61 8.36
C ILE A 229 -14.54 13.73 8.74
N ASP A 230 -15.46 14.21 9.56
CA ASP A 230 -16.62 13.45 10.02
C ASP A 230 -17.52 13.01 8.87
N VAL A 231 -17.73 13.89 7.89
CA VAL A 231 -18.49 13.57 6.68
C VAL A 231 -17.77 12.53 5.82
N LEU A 232 -16.43 12.59 5.73
CA LEU A 232 -15.64 11.56 5.06
C LEU A 232 -15.75 10.23 5.79
N LYS A 233 -15.57 10.20 7.12
CA LYS A 233 -15.73 8.98 7.94
C LYS A 233 -17.11 8.36 7.75
N LYS A 234 -18.17 9.17 7.83
CA LYS A 234 -19.55 8.73 7.62
C LYS A 234 -19.75 8.10 6.24
N LEU A 235 -19.20 8.72 5.18
CA LEU A 235 -19.22 8.15 3.82
C LEU A 235 -18.48 6.82 3.77
N THR A 236 -17.26 6.76 4.32
CA THR A 236 -16.42 5.55 4.30
C THR A 236 -17.13 4.39 4.99
N HIS A 237 -17.58 4.56 6.23
CA HIS A 237 -18.28 3.50 6.96
C HIS A 237 -19.56 3.06 6.25
N HIS A 238 -20.32 3.99 5.67
CA HIS A 238 -21.51 3.64 4.91
C HIS A 238 -21.19 2.77 3.69
N ILE A 239 -20.19 3.13 2.89
CA ILE A 239 -19.79 2.35 1.71
C ILE A 239 -19.22 0.99 2.10
N LEU A 240 -18.41 0.92 3.15
CA LEU A 240 -17.83 -0.35 3.62
C LEU A 240 -18.93 -1.30 4.14
N ASN A 241 -19.94 -0.77 4.85
CA ASN A 241 -21.05 -1.57 5.37
C ASN A 241 -21.99 -2.09 4.27
N GLU A 242 -22.13 -1.37 3.16
CA GLU A 242 -23.00 -1.78 2.05
C GLU A 242 -22.27 -2.59 0.97
N THR A 243 -20.95 -2.73 1.09
CA THR A 243 -20.15 -3.40 0.08
C THR A 243 -20.55 -4.88 -0.06
N PRO A 244 -20.59 -5.43 -1.29
CA PRO A 244 -20.38 -4.74 -2.56
C PRO A 244 -21.65 -4.03 -3.04
N THR A 245 -21.56 -2.74 -3.38
CA THR A 245 -22.72 -1.89 -3.75
C THR A 245 -22.52 -1.12 -5.05
N ILE A 246 -23.60 -0.75 -5.73
CA ILE A 246 -23.55 0.15 -6.88
C ILE A 246 -23.60 1.60 -6.37
N ILE A 247 -22.60 2.39 -6.74
CA ILE A 247 -22.52 3.80 -6.36
C ILE A 247 -23.57 4.59 -7.14
N VAL A 248 -24.60 5.05 -6.43
CA VAL A 248 -25.60 6.02 -6.92
C VAL A 248 -25.33 7.36 -6.24
N LYS A 249 -24.70 8.29 -6.96
CA LYS A 249 -24.21 9.55 -6.39
C LYS A 249 -25.34 10.38 -5.76
N GLU A 250 -26.50 10.46 -6.41
CA GLU A 250 -27.63 11.23 -5.88
C GLU A 250 -28.12 10.68 -4.53
N SER A 251 -28.11 9.35 -4.37
CA SER A 251 -28.47 8.71 -3.09
C SER A 251 -27.45 9.04 -2.00
N LEU A 252 -26.15 8.90 -2.31
CA LEU A 252 -25.08 9.17 -1.35
C LEU A 252 -25.03 10.64 -0.91
N LEU A 253 -25.28 11.58 -1.81
CA LEU A 253 -25.35 13.02 -1.46
C LEU A 253 -26.39 13.25 -0.35
N ASN A 254 -27.58 12.66 -0.51
CA ASN A 254 -28.68 12.81 0.45
C ASN A 254 -28.43 12.05 1.76
N THR A 255 -28.01 10.78 1.70
CA THR A 255 -27.80 9.92 2.89
C THR A 255 -26.68 10.45 3.79
N ILE A 256 -25.57 10.88 3.18
CA ILE A 256 -24.41 11.36 3.93
C ILE A 256 -24.58 12.82 4.36
N GLY A 257 -25.28 13.63 3.55
CA GLY A 257 -25.44 15.07 3.76
C GLY A 257 -24.38 15.90 3.04
N ILE A 258 -23.83 15.40 1.93
CA ILE A 258 -22.87 16.13 1.09
C ILE A 258 -23.65 16.93 0.05
N LYS A 259 -23.41 18.25 -0.04
CA LYS A 259 -24.11 19.13 -1.00
C LYS A 259 -23.49 19.15 -2.39
N SER A 260 -22.20 18.85 -2.50
CA SER A 260 -21.41 19.01 -3.74
C SER A 260 -21.06 17.65 -4.34
N GLU A 261 -21.53 17.39 -5.56
CA GLU A 261 -21.17 16.18 -6.31
C GLU A 261 -19.65 16.09 -6.51
N ARG A 262 -18.98 17.22 -6.72
CA ARG A 262 -17.51 17.28 -6.84
C ARG A 262 -16.84 16.80 -5.55
N THR A 263 -17.35 17.19 -4.39
CA THR A 263 -16.80 16.76 -3.10
C THR A 263 -16.98 15.26 -2.90
N LEU A 264 -18.18 14.73 -3.20
CA LEU A 264 -18.43 13.29 -3.16
C LEU A 264 -17.50 12.53 -4.11
N GLY A 265 -17.36 13.00 -5.35
CA GLY A 265 -16.45 12.39 -6.34
C GLY A 265 -15.00 12.38 -5.88
N ASN A 266 -14.52 13.47 -5.28
CA ASN A 266 -13.18 13.53 -4.69
C ASN A 266 -13.02 12.52 -3.54
N TYR A 267 -14.00 12.42 -2.64
CA TYR A 267 -13.91 11.47 -1.52
C TYR A 267 -13.90 10.03 -2.02
N LEU A 268 -14.78 9.66 -2.95
CA LEU A 268 -14.77 8.33 -3.58
C LEU A 268 -13.43 8.04 -4.26
N LEU A 269 -12.87 9.02 -4.97
CA LEU A 269 -11.55 8.90 -5.58
C LEU A 269 -10.47 8.66 -4.53
N TYR A 270 -10.51 9.37 -3.40
CA TYR A 270 -9.52 9.21 -2.33
C TYR A 270 -9.62 7.83 -1.68
N LEU A 271 -10.83 7.33 -1.41
CA LEU A 271 -11.04 5.98 -0.87
C LEU A 271 -10.52 4.89 -1.81
N ASN A 272 -10.71 5.07 -3.12
CA ASN A 272 -10.16 4.17 -4.12
C ASN A 272 -8.63 4.25 -4.16
N GLN A 273 -8.08 5.46 -4.09
CA GLN A 273 -6.64 5.71 -4.10
C GLN A 273 -5.91 5.12 -2.89
N THR A 274 -6.54 5.07 -1.72
CA THR A 274 -5.97 4.43 -0.52
C THR A 274 -6.27 2.94 -0.42
N TYR A 275 -6.84 2.33 -1.46
CA TYR A 275 -7.23 0.92 -1.43
C TYR A 275 -8.19 0.58 -0.27
N LEU A 276 -9.04 1.53 0.17
CA LEU A 276 -10.17 1.17 1.04
C LEU A 276 -11.28 0.52 0.21
N ILE A 277 -11.47 1.03 -1.00
CA ILE A 277 -12.40 0.45 -1.98
C ILE A 277 -11.73 0.25 -3.33
N SER A 278 -12.31 -0.61 -4.15
CA SER A 278 -12.06 -0.74 -5.57
C SER A 278 -13.37 -0.60 -6.31
N THR A 279 -13.37 0.19 -7.38
CA THR A 279 -14.56 0.44 -8.20
C THR A 279 -14.38 -0.15 -9.58
N ILE A 280 -15.39 -0.88 -10.05
CA ILE A 280 -15.43 -1.41 -11.41
C ILE A 280 -16.56 -0.76 -12.21
N ASN A 281 -16.28 -0.49 -13.48
CA ASN A 281 -17.26 0.06 -14.41
C ASN A 281 -18.12 -1.05 -15.02
N LYS A 282 -19.36 -0.72 -15.40
CA LYS A 282 -20.21 -1.65 -16.15
C LYS A 282 -19.58 -1.95 -17.51
N TYR A 283 -19.66 -3.20 -17.93
CA TYR A 283 -19.40 -3.53 -19.31
C TYR A 283 -20.57 -3.08 -20.19
N SER A 284 -20.29 -2.26 -21.20
CA SER A 284 -21.25 -1.87 -22.23
C SER A 284 -20.51 -1.38 -23.47
N ALA A 285 -21.03 -1.66 -24.66
CA ALA A 285 -20.51 -1.08 -25.89
C ALA A 285 -20.69 0.45 -25.92
N LYS A 286 -21.73 0.96 -25.25
CA LYS A 286 -22.05 2.39 -25.19
C LYS A 286 -21.24 3.07 -24.08
N SER A 287 -20.39 4.02 -24.44
CA SER A 287 -19.53 4.74 -23.47
C SER A 287 -20.31 5.41 -22.34
N ARG A 288 -21.47 5.99 -22.64
CA ARG A 288 -22.33 6.67 -21.66
C ARG A 288 -22.83 5.74 -20.55
N GLU A 289 -23.05 4.47 -20.86
CA GLU A 289 -23.49 3.46 -19.89
C GLU A 289 -22.33 2.98 -19.02
N ARG A 290 -21.10 3.00 -19.54
CA ARG A 290 -19.91 2.63 -18.76
C ARG A 290 -19.64 3.64 -17.66
N THR A 291 -19.84 4.93 -17.92
CA THR A 291 -19.51 6.02 -16.99
C THR A 291 -20.46 6.17 -15.79
N ARG A 292 -21.46 5.29 -15.62
CA ARG A 292 -22.50 5.42 -14.59
C ARG A 292 -22.69 4.13 -13.81
N GLY A 293 -22.92 4.27 -12.50
CA GLY A 293 -23.22 3.14 -11.62
C GLY A 293 -22.05 2.18 -11.50
N GLU A 294 -20.87 2.71 -11.19
CA GLU A 294 -19.71 1.91 -10.82
C GLU A 294 -20.05 1.06 -9.59
N LYS A 295 -19.57 -0.20 -9.59
CA LYS A 295 -19.76 -1.10 -8.46
C LYS A 295 -18.54 -1.02 -7.56
N SER A 296 -18.76 -0.68 -6.30
CA SER A 296 -17.75 -0.60 -5.25
C SER A 296 -17.59 -1.93 -4.54
N TYR A 297 -16.35 -2.28 -4.25
CA TYR A 297 -15.91 -3.41 -3.45
C TYR A 297 -14.98 -2.87 -2.38
N ALA A 298 -15.11 -3.30 -1.13
CA ALA A 298 -14.05 -3.13 -0.14
C ALA A 298 -12.88 -4.02 -0.56
N ILE A 299 -11.66 -3.57 -0.29
CA ILE A 299 -10.48 -4.39 -0.56
C ILE A 299 -10.41 -5.59 0.38
N ASP A 300 -10.87 -5.41 1.62
CA ASP A 300 -10.98 -6.44 2.63
C ASP A 300 -12.07 -6.05 3.63
N VAL A 301 -12.49 -6.99 4.47
CA VAL A 301 -13.64 -6.87 5.40
C VAL A 301 -13.20 -6.59 6.83
#